data_AF-A0A644U9U4-F1
#
_entry.id   AF-A0A644U9U4-F1
#
_cell.length_a   1.000
_cell.length_b   1.000
_cell.length_c   1.000
_cell.angle_alpha   90.00
_cell.angle_beta   90.00
_cell.angle_gamma   90.00
#
_symmetry.space_group_name_H-M   'P 1'
#
loop_
_entity.id
_entity.type
_entity.pdbx_description
1 polymer ?
#
loop_
_entity_poly.entity_id
_entity_poly.type
_entity_poly.pdbx_seq_one_letter_code
_entity_poly.pdbx_strand_id
1 'polypeptide(L)'
;MKRKISNIYEETINAIKNLNPNMTFKEKEKSLKIINQNKKYFGLTINPYVMSFKELKNIPILIRDHIKMEKRNRNIIGQKY
;
A
#
# COMPACT_ATOMS: atom_id res chain seq x y z
N MET A 1 -11.67 12.29 13.05
CA MET A 1 -11.09 12.86 11.80
C MET A 1 -10.84 11.74 10.79
N LYS A 2 -11.37 11.84 9.56
CA LYS A 2 -11.02 10.92 8.47
C LYS A 2 -9.68 11.37 7.86
N ARG A 3 -8.65 10.52 7.88
CA ARG A 3 -7.37 10.77 7.20
C ARG A 3 -7.59 10.83 5.68
N LYS A 4 -6.99 11.80 4.97
CA LYS A 4 -7.05 11.87 3.51
C LYS A 4 -6.30 10.69 2.89
N ILE A 5 -6.87 10.07 1.86
CA ILE A 5 -6.28 8.90 1.18
C ILE A 5 -4.92 9.22 0.55
N SER A 6 -4.72 10.46 0.09
CA SER A 6 -3.44 10.96 -0.43
C SER A 6 -2.33 10.86 0.62
N ASN A 7 -2.61 11.26 1.86
CA ASN A 7 -1.64 11.24 2.94
C ASN A 7 -1.31 9.79 3.34
N ILE A 8 -2.32 8.90 3.35
CA ILE A 8 -2.13 7.46 3.62
C ILE A 8 -1.26 6.83 2.52
N TYR A 9 -1.45 7.23 1.26
CA TYR A 9 -0.62 6.81 0.14
C TYR A 9 0.84 7.25 0.32
N GLU A 10 1.08 8.54 0.56
CA GLU A 10 2.43 9.06 0.79
C GLU A 10 3.13 8.41 1.99
N GLU A 11 2.44 8.24 3.12
CA GLU A 11 2.96 7.53 4.29
C GLU A 11 3.41 6.10 3.93
N THR A 12 2.61 5.40 3.12
CA THR A 12 2.91 4.02 2.70
C THR A 12 4.10 3.96 1.74
N ILE A 13 4.16 4.86 0.75
CA ILE A 13 5.28 4.91 -0.20
C ILE A 13 6.57 5.28 0.52
N ASN A 14 6.53 6.22 1.45
CA ASN A 14 7.71 6.61 2.24
C ASN A 14 8.18 5.47 3.13
N ALA A 15 7.26 4.73 3.78
CA ALA A 15 7.61 3.54 4.55
C ALA A 15 8.33 2.49 3.68
N ILE A 16 7.88 2.28 2.45
CA ILE A 16 8.52 1.34 1.50
C ILE A 16 9.88 1.85 1.03
N LYS A 17 10.01 3.13 0.70
CA LYS A 17 11.28 3.75 0.31
C LYS A 17 12.34 3.66 1.41
N ASN A 18 11.90 3.78 2.65
CA ASN A 18 12.79 3.70 3.82
C ASN A 18 13.24 2.26 4.12
N LEU A 19 12.62 1.23 3.54
CA LEU A 19 13.10 -0.14 3.68
C LEU A 19 14.45 -0.30 2.97
N ASN A 20 15.47 -0.70 3.73
CA ASN A 20 16.79 -1.07 3.22
C ASN A 20 17.13 -2.50 3.71
N PRO A 21 17.77 -3.35 2.88
CA PRO A 21 18.20 -4.69 3.28
C PRO A 21 19.10 -4.71 4.53
N ASN A 22 19.84 -3.64 4.79
CA ASN A 22 20.80 -3.55 5.90
C ASN A 22 20.21 -2.92 7.18
N MET A 23 18.90 -2.69 7.25
CA MET A 23 18.26 -2.12 8.45
C MET A 23 18.20 -3.10 9.60
N THR A 24 18.20 -2.56 10.83
CA THR A 24 17.89 -3.36 12.00
C THR A 24 16.42 -3.81 12.00
N PHE A 25 16.15 -4.90 12.73
CA PHE A 25 14.78 -5.42 12.86
C PHE A 25 13.79 -4.35 13.38
N LYS A 26 14.20 -3.55 14.38
CA LYS A 26 13.36 -2.48 14.96
C LYS A 26 13.01 -1.38 13.95
N GLU A 27 13.94 -1.01 13.07
CA GLU A 27 13.68 0.01 12.06
C GLU A 27 12.77 -0.53 10.95
N LYS A 28 13.02 -1.77 10.52
CA LYS A 28 12.17 -2.46 9.56
C LYS A 28 10.73 -2.61 10.09
N GLU A 29 10.58 -2.97 11.37
CA GLU A 29 9.28 -3.13 12.01
C GLU A 29 8.41 -1.86 11.94
N LYS A 30 9.01 -0.68 12.12
CA LYS A 30 8.29 0.61 12.00
C LYS A 30 7.67 0.76 10.60
N SER A 31 8.45 0.53 9.54
CA SER A 31 7.97 0.60 8.17
C SER A 31 6.91 -0.46 7.87
N LEU A 32 7.12 -1.71 8.32
CA LEU A 32 6.15 -2.79 8.14
C LEU A 32 4.82 -2.50 8.84
N LYS A 33 4.85 -1.90 10.02
CA LYS A 33 3.65 -1.51 10.77
C LYS A 33 2.82 -0.47 10.01
N ILE A 34 3.46 0.54 9.42
CA ILE A 34 2.79 1.56 8.59
C ILE A 34 2.12 0.89 7.39
N ILE A 35 2.85 0.05 6.66
CA ILE A 35 2.33 -0.68 5.49
C ILE A 35 1.14 -1.55 5.89
N ASN A 36 1.23 -2.29 7.00
CA ASN A 36 0.18 -3.18 7.48
C ASN A 36 -1.07 -2.41 7.94
N GLN A 37 -0.90 -1.24 8.56
CA GLN A 37 -2.03 -0.38 8.95
C GLN A 37 -2.74 0.22 7.75
N ASN A 38 -1.98 0.56 6.70
CA ASN A 38 -2.50 1.29 5.56
C ASN A 38 -3.12 0.37 4.48
N LYS A 39 -2.74 -0.92 4.44
CA LYS A 39 -3.24 -1.89 3.44
C LYS A 39 -4.77 -1.93 3.29
N LYS A 40 -5.50 -1.75 4.40
CA LYS A 40 -6.98 -1.77 4.43
C LYS A 40 -7.62 -0.63 3.63
N TYR A 41 -6.95 0.53 3.55
CA TYR A 41 -7.45 1.67 2.79
C TYR A 41 -7.28 1.51 1.28
N PHE A 42 -6.44 0.55 0.87
CA PHE A 42 -6.19 0.21 -0.52
C PHE A 42 -6.81 -1.13 -0.92
N GLY A 43 -7.65 -1.72 -0.07
CA GLY A 43 -8.26 -3.03 -0.36
C GLY A 43 -7.27 -4.19 -0.50
N LEU A 44 -6.06 -4.07 0.05
CA LEU A 44 -5.01 -5.09 -0.10
C LEU A 44 -5.08 -6.14 1.03
N THR A 45 -5.05 -7.41 0.65
CA THR A 45 -5.06 -8.58 1.56
C THR A 45 -3.65 -9.10 1.91
N ILE A 46 -2.61 -8.30 1.66
CA ILE A 46 -1.22 -8.68 1.87
C ILE A 46 -0.81 -8.76 3.35
N ASN A 47 0.21 -9.54 3.67
CA ASN A 47 0.88 -9.53 4.98
C ASN A 47 2.34 -9.10 4.83
N PRO A 48 2.68 -7.84 5.13
CA PRO A 48 4.04 -7.32 4.89
C PRO A 48 5.10 -7.97 5.79
N TYR A 49 4.74 -8.62 6.90
CA TYR A 49 5.70 -9.26 7.80
C TYR A 49 6.28 -10.57 7.25
N VAL A 50 5.58 -11.23 6.34
CA VAL A 50 6.02 -12.48 5.70
C VAL A 50 6.50 -12.28 4.27
N MET A 51 6.35 -11.08 3.72
CA MET A 51 6.78 -10.74 2.36
C MET A 51 8.29 -10.50 2.30
N SER A 52 8.91 -10.93 1.21
CA SER A 52 10.29 -10.61 0.87
C SER A 52 10.45 -9.11 0.58
N PHE A 53 11.68 -8.61 0.67
CA PHE A 53 11.99 -7.21 0.36
C PHE A 53 11.57 -6.80 -1.05
N LYS A 54 11.73 -7.71 -2.03
CA LYS A 54 11.32 -7.48 -3.42
C LYS A 54 9.80 -7.34 -3.54
N GLU A 55 9.05 -8.19 -2.84
CA GLU A 55 7.58 -8.11 -2.81
C GLU A 55 7.09 -6.83 -2.12
N LEU A 56 7.74 -6.40 -1.03
CA LEU A 56 7.43 -5.14 -0.37
C LEU A 56 7.60 -3.93 -1.30
N LYS A 57 8.63 -3.93 -2.16
CA LYS A 57 8.83 -2.89 -3.18
C LYS A 57 7.77 -2.88 -4.28
N ASN A 58 7.00 -3.97 -4.44
CA ASN A 58 5.92 -4.06 -5.44
C ASN A 58 4.58 -3.52 -4.93
N ILE A 59 4.43 -3.28 -3.62
CA ILE A 59 3.20 -2.74 -3.03
C ILE A 59 2.69 -1.45 -3.71
N PRO A 60 3.53 -0.47 -4.12
CA PRO A 60 3.06 0.72 -4.82
C PRO A 60 2.35 0.39 -6.14
N ILE A 61 2.82 -0.64 -6.84
CA ILE A 61 2.23 -1.13 -8.09
C ILE A 61 0.88 -1.78 -7.79
N LEU A 62 0.80 -2.64 -6.77
CA LEU A 62 -0.45 -3.26 -6.33
C LEU A 62 -1.52 -2.21 -5.97
N ILE A 63 -1.14 -1.16 -5.24
CA ILE A 63 -2.03 -0.04 -4.91
C ILE A 63 -2.53 0.63 -6.19
N ARG A 64 -1.62 0.94 -7.13
CA ARG A 64 -1.95 1.61 -8.39
C ARG A 64 -2.89 0.77 -9.24
N ASP A 65 -2.63 -0.53 -9.35
CA ASP A 65 -3.43 -1.45 -10.15
C ASP A 65 -4.82 -1.63 -9.55
N HIS A 66 -4.91 -1.75 -8.21
CA HIS A 66 -6.19 -1.77 -7.51
C HIS A 66 -7.00 -0.49 -7.78
N ILE A 67 -6.40 0.69 -7.65
CA ILE A 67 -7.07 1.98 -7.94
C ILE A 67 -7.54 2.04 -9.40
N LYS A 68 -6.72 1.56 -10.35
CA LYS A 68 -7.10 1.52 -11.78
C LYS A 68 -8.27 0.56 -12.03
N MET A 69 -8.26 -0.62 -11.41
CA MET A 69 -9.37 -1.58 -11.51
C MET A 69 -10.66 -1.00 -10.92
N GLU A 70 -10.61 -0.41 -9.73
CA GLU A 70 -11.75 0.28 -9.11
C GLU A 70 -12.29 1.43 -9.96
N LYS A 71 -11.41 2.19 -10.61
CA LYS A 71 -11.81 3.26 -11.54
C LYS A 71 -12.47 2.71 -12.80
N ARG A 72 -11.95 1.61 -13.36
CA ARG A 72 -12.55 0.93 -14.52
C ARG A 72 -13.92 0.36 -14.17
N ASN A 73 -14.06 -0.33 -13.03
CA ASN A 73 -15.35 -0.87 -12.58
C ASN A 73 -16.39 0.22 -12.36
N ARG A 74 -16.02 1.34 -11.73
CA ARG A 74 -16.93 2.50 -11.59
C ARG A 74 -17.34 3.09 -12.93
N ASN A 75 -16.43 3.17 -13.90
CA ASN A 75 -16.76 3.65 -15.24
C ASN A 75 -17.69 2.67 -16.00
N ILE A 76 -17.50 1.35 -15.86
CA ILE A 76 -18.38 0.34 -16.48
C ILE A 76 -19.78 0.40 -15.86
N ILE A 77 -19.88 0.54 -14.54
CA ILE A 77 -21.16 0.64 -13.84
C ILE A 77 -21.84 1.99 -14.14
N GLY A 78 -21.08 3.08 -14.22
CA GLY A 78 -21.59 4.42 -14.54
C GLY A 78 -21.97 4.63 -16.00
N GLN A 79 -21.48 3.81 -16.94
CA GLN A 79 -21.93 3.79 -18.34
C GLN A 79 -23.22 2.99 -18.56
N LYS A 80 -23.67 2.23 -17.55
CA LYS A 80 -24.90 1.44 -17.61
C LYS A 80 -26.16 2.22 -17.19
N TYR A 81 -26.05 3.52 -16.94
CA TYR A 81 -27.17 4.40 -16.59
C TYR A 81 -27.23 5.60 -17.54
#